data_AF-A0A9P7MSH2-F1
#
_entry.id   AF-A0A9P7MSH2-F1
#
_cell.length_a   1.000
_cell.length_b   1.000
_cell.length_c   1.000
_cell.angle_alpha   90.00
_cell.angle_beta   90.00
_cell.angle_gamma   90.00
#
_symmetry.space_group_name_H-M   'P 1'
#
loop_
_entity.id
_entity.type
_entity.pdbx_description
1 polymer ?
#
loop_
_entity_poly.entity_id
_entity_poly.type
_entity_poly.pdbx_seq_one_letter_code
_entity_poly.pdbx_strand_id
1 'polypeptide(L)'
;MAGPSNHSMPEHWTELNALKRQKALCLAQVRALKISCKKNCGKDKVVECEECYGKVIDRLRSRFSESEEREWFTQRKAFTNELDSLLQDVKHGKRSIESIEAGIESEKEAWYRWVLRRYPEFIAISDHGVDRQEIRGMLDDPDRSRDELVQTMIEGIGKPPNWPSDVDEFADKVSAAKDSAEVKKIYITEFFIDQSTGKVLENAAQYLEDYKRSDSMTLEDVIDKIVLDIQRSRSAQPQRDAHMRRLDELRRAKTAFEQNKLQAKSLKAAQAASIKPELRDLPPCMVCGRDVPLSDVLSCTVCQALVQAGSGGKLTVYCSEDCYRKGHDTHIDIMHDCEAGDRCVQLLDDDEEMDDGVPKVVCCNECLRLKRATLFCTQDCALNNIAKHRLAKHGARDIVADGRSLISPLHEFLDTTLTGQNPGLKFSLVE
;
A
#
# COMPACT_ATOMS: atom_id res chain seq x y z
N MET A 1 -24.56 -9.83 -16.21
CA MET A 1 -25.72 -9.11 -16.79
C MET A 1 -26.80 -9.10 -15.72
N ALA A 2 -26.76 -8.15 -14.78
CA ALA A 2 -27.87 -7.95 -13.86
C ALA A 2 -28.96 -7.23 -14.66
N GLY A 3 -30.14 -7.81 -14.76
CA GLY A 3 -31.28 -7.18 -15.42
C GLY A 3 -31.62 -5.84 -14.75
N PRO A 4 -32.34 -4.95 -15.46
CA PRO A 4 -32.85 -3.73 -14.83
C PRO A 4 -33.61 -4.13 -13.56
N SER A 5 -33.39 -3.39 -12.48
CA SER A 5 -34.19 -3.45 -11.27
C SER A 5 -35.66 -3.47 -11.69
N ASN A 6 -36.33 -4.61 -11.54
CA ASN A 6 -37.78 -4.62 -11.56
C ASN A 6 -38.20 -3.84 -10.31
N HIS A 7 -38.36 -2.52 -10.46
CA HIS A 7 -38.84 -1.64 -9.40
C HIS A 7 -40.17 -2.18 -8.92
N SER A 8 -40.11 -2.92 -7.82
CA SER A 8 -41.30 -3.50 -7.20
C SER A 8 -41.99 -2.47 -6.32
N MET A 9 -41.63 -1.18 -6.31
CA MET A 9 -42.34 -0.15 -5.55
C MET A 9 -42.24 1.17 -6.34
N PRO A 10 -43.35 1.88 -6.63
CA PRO A 10 -43.33 3.27 -7.06
C PRO A 10 -42.92 4.17 -5.87
N GLU A 11 -42.74 5.46 -6.13
CA GLU A 11 -42.29 6.44 -5.14
C GLU A 11 -42.97 6.22 -3.78
N HIS A 12 -42.19 6.04 -2.72
CA HIS A 12 -42.74 5.69 -1.39
C HIS A 12 -43.79 6.71 -0.90
N TRP A 13 -43.71 7.94 -1.41
CA TRP A 13 -44.69 9.01 -1.23
C TRP A 13 -46.01 8.75 -1.97
N THR A 14 -46.01 8.15 -3.16
CA THR A 14 -47.24 7.82 -3.88
C THR A 14 -48.05 6.76 -3.13
N GLU A 15 -47.38 5.76 -2.54
CA GLU A 15 -48.06 4.74 -1.73
C GLU A 15 -48.60 5.30 -0.41
N LEU A 16 -47.83 6.17 0.27
CA LEU A 16 -48.30 6.88 1.45
C LEU A 16 -49.50 7.77 1.13
N ASN A 17 -49.45 8.50 0.02
CA ASN A 17 -50.51 9.40 -0.43
C ASN A 17 -51.75 8.62 -0.90
N ALA A 18 -51.58 7.50 -1.59
CA ALA A 18 -52.66 6.57 -1.92
C ALA A 18 -53.33 6.05 -0.64
N LEU A 19 -52.54 5.57 0.33
CA LEU A 19 -53.06 5.11 1.62
C LEU A 19 -53.84 6.20 2.36
N LYS A 20 -53.30 7.43 2.42
CA LYS A 20 -53.98 8.59 3.03
C LYS A 20 -55.31 8.88 2.34
N ARG A 21 -55.33 8.93 1.00
CA ARG A 21 -56.55 9.19 0.20
C ARG A 21 -57.59 8.09 0.36
N GLN A 22 -57.22 6.82 0.22
CA GLN A 22 -58.14 5.69 0.39
C GLN A 22 -58.70 5.62 1.81
N LYS A 23 -57.87 5.86 2.83
CA LYS A 23 -58.33 5.94 4.23
C LYS A 23 -59.34 7.08 4.42
N ALA A 24 -59.06 8.26 3.88
CA ALA A 24 -59.97 9.41 3.96
C ALA A 24 -61.32 9.13 3.27
N LEU A 25 -61.29 8.56 2.06
CA LEU A 25 -62.49 8.17 1.31
C LEU A 25 -63.32 7.14 2.08
N CYS A 26 -62.69 6.08 2.60
CA CYS A 26 -63.35 5.05 3.39
C CYS A 26 -63.98 5.65 4.66
N LEU A 27 -63.26 6.51 5.38
CA LEU A 27 -63.78 7.17 6.59
C LEU A 27 -64.96 8.10 6.27
N ALA A 28 -64.89 8.87 5.18
CA ALA A 28 -65.97 9.75 4.75
C ALA A 28 -67.25 8.96 4.42
N GLN A 29 -67.12 7.85 3.70
CA GLN A 29 -68.26 6.98 3.36
C GLN A 29 -68.84 6.27 4.59
N VAL A 30 -68.00 5.78 5.51
CA VAL A 30 -68.47 5.22 6.79
C VAL A 30 -69.20 6.27 7.63
N ARG A 31 -68.71 7.52 7.67
CA ARG A 31 -69.41 8.63 8.33
C ARG A 31 -70.75 8.95 7.67
N ALA A 32 -70.82 8.97 6.34
CA ALA A 32 -72.07 9.16 5.60
C ALA A 32 -73.08 8.04 5.92
N LEU A 33 -72.63 6.78 6.01
CA LEU A 33 -73.46 5.65 6.42
C LEU A 33 -73.97 5.80 7.86
N LYS A 34 -73.12 6.25 8.80
CA LYS A 34 -73.52 6.55 10.20
C LYS A 34 -74.61 7.61 10.25
N ILE A 35 -74.44 8.71 9.52
CA ILE A 35 -75.43 9.80 9.44
C ILE A 35 -76.73 9.31 8.81
N SER A 36 -76.65 8.54 7.73
CA SER A 36 -77.83 7.96 7.07
C SER A 36 -78.57 6.96 7.96
N CYS A 37 -77.85 6.14 8.75
CA CYS A 37 -78.44 5.22 9.71
C CYS A 37 -79.22 5.98 10.80
N LYS A 38 -78.64 7.04 11.36
CA LYS A 38 -79.31 7.88 12.34
C LYS A 38 -80.56 8.55 11.77
N LYS A 39 -80.50 9.03 10.52
CA LYS A 39 -81.62 9.71 9.86
C LYS A 39 -82.74 8.77 9.41
N ASN A 40 -82.41 7.61 8.83
CA ASN A 40 -83.37 6.74 8.17
C ASN A 40 -83.81 5.55 9.04
N CYS A 41 -82.94 5.06 9.92
CA CYS A 41 -83.18 3.88 10.76
C CYS A 41 -83.39 4.24 12.23
N GLY A 42 -83.19 5.51 12.63
CA GLY A 42 -83.38 6.00 14.00
C GLY A 42 -82.39 5.47 15.04
N LYS A 43 -81.35 4.75 14.61
CA LYS A 43 -80.35 4.12 15.50
C LYS A 43 -79.11 4.99 15.60
N ASP A 44 -78.68 5.28 16.83
CA ASP A 44 -77.47 6.07 17.11
C ASP A 44 -76.19 5.28 16.85
N LYS A 45 -76.20 3.95 17.08
CA LYS A 45 -75.09 3.05 16.78
C LYS A 45 -75.40 2.20 15.55
N VAL A 46 -74.53 2.26 14.55
CA VAL A 46 -74.69 1.46 13.32
C VAL A 46 -74.66 -0.05 13.58
N VAL A 47 -73.95 -0.49 14.63
CA VAL A 47 -73.87 -1.91 15.03
C VAL A 47 -75.25 -2.47 15.42
N GLU A 48 -76.17 -1.63 15.89
CA GLU A 48 -77.52 -2.05 16.24
C GLU A 48 -78.42 -2.24 15.00
N CYS A 49 -77.95 -1.85 13.81
CA CYS A 49 -78.67 -1.93 12.55
C CYS A 49 -78.00 -2.92 11.61
N GLU A 50 -78.54 -4.14 11.46
CA GLU A 50 -77.94 -5.19 10.61
C GLU A 50 -77.68 -4.72 9.17
N GLU A 51 -78.63 -4.01 8.55
CA GLU A 51 -78.45 -3.49 7.19
C GLU A 51 -77.33 -2.45 7.07
N CYS A 52 -77.27 -1.49 8.00
CA CYS A 52 -76.24 -0.44 7.97
C CYS A 52 -74.89 -0.97 8.40
N TYR A 53 -74.86 -1.93 9.34
CA TYR A 53 -73.66 -2.65 9.75
C TYR A 53 -73.08 -3.44 8.58
N GLY A 54 -73.91 -4.22 7.88
CA GLY A 54 -73.50 -4.94 6.66
C GLY A 54 -72.89 -4.01 5.61
N LYS A 55 -73.49 -2.85 5.35
CA LYS A 55 -72.95 -1.84 4.43
C LYS A 55 -71.59 -1.27 4.87
N VAL A 56 -71.36 -1.10 6.17
CA VAL A 56 -70.06 -0.67 6.69
C VAL A 56 -68.99 -1.74 6.48
N ILE A 57 -69.32 -3.01 6.77
CA ILE A 57 -68.39 -4.13 6.55
C ILE A 57 -68.09 -4.32 5.07
N ASP A 58 -69.11 -4.26 4.20
CA ASP A 58 -68.93 -4.33 2.74
C ASP A 58 -68.01 -3.21 2.25
N ARG A 59 -68.14 -1.99 2.80
CA ARG A 59 -67.24 -0.90 2.43
C ARG A 59 -65.78 -1.14 2.87
N LEU A 60 -65.58 -1.65 4.09
CA LEU A 60 -64.26 -2.03 4.58
C LEU A 60 -63.64 -3.12 3.71
N ARG A 61 -64.44 -4.10 3.29
CA ARG A 61 -64.05 -5.19 2.39
C ARG A 61 -63.62 -4.70 1.00
N SER A 62 -64.41 -3.79 0.40
CA SER A 62 -64.07 -3.14 -0.87
C SER A 62 -62.74 -2.39 -0.80
N ARG A 63 -62.37 -1.81 0.36
CA ARG A 63 -61.06 -1.16 0.49
C ARG A 63 -59.90 -2.14 0.24
N PHE A 64 -59.99 -3.37 0.74
CA PHE A 64 -58.90 -4.34 0.58
C PHE A 64 -58.95 -5.11 -0.73
N SER A 65 -60.13 -5.23 -1.34
CA SER A 65 -60.36 -6.08 -2.53
C SER A 65 -60.44 -5.30 -3.84
N GLU A 66 -60.92 -4.06 -3.79
CA GLU A 66 -61.23 -3.21 -4.96
C GLU A 66 -60.37 -1.95 -5.01
N SER A 67 -59.28 -1.88 -4.22
CA SER A 67 -58.35 -0.75 -4.30
C SER A 67 -57.67 -0.73 -5.67
N GLU A 68 -58.00 0.26 -6.49
CA GLU A 68 -57.35 0.51 -7.79
C GLU A 68 -55.92 1.03 -7.59
N GLU A 69 -55.65 1.64 -6.43
CA GLU A 69 -54.35 2.17 -6.06
C GLU A 69 -53.50 1.10 -5.38
N ARG A 70 -52.19 1.18 -5.61
CA ARG A 70 -51.22 0.27 -5.02
C ARG A 70 -51.01 0.61 -3.53
N GLU A 71 -51.31 -0.35 -2.66
CA GLU A 71 -51.08 -0.29 -1.22
C GLU A 71 -50.13 -1.42 -0.77
N TRP A 72 -49.69 -1.37 0.49
CA TRP A 72 -48.74 -2.34 1.07
C TRP A 72 -49.19 -3.81 0.98
N PHE A 73 -50.50 -4.06 0.89
CA PHE A 73 -51.10 -5.40 0.76
C PHE A 73 -51.39 -5.84 -0.68
N THR A 74 -51.22 -4.97 -1.70
CA THR A 74 -51.65 -5.26 -3.08
C THR A 74 -50.97 -6.50 -3.69
N GLN A 75 -49.73 -6.81 -3.29
CA GLN A 75 -49.04 -8.02 -3.75
C GLN A 75 -49.33 -9.27 -2.90
N ARG A 76 -50.06 -9.13 -1.78
CA ARG A 76 -50.31 -10.18 -0.79
C ARG A 76 -51.67 -10.84 -0.99
N LYS A 77 -51.85 -11.48 -2.15
CA LYS A 77 -53.14 -12.06 -2.57
C LYS A 77 -53.71 -13.07 -1.56
N ALA A 78 -52.85 -13.86 -0.91
CA ALA A 78 -53.29 -14.82 0.11
C ALA A 78 -53.91 -14.09 1.32
N PHE A 79 -53.24 -13.08 1.84
CA PHE A 79 -53.72 -12.24 2.93
C PHE A 79 -55.01 -11.49 2.58
N THR A 80 -55.09 -10.88 1.39
CA THR A 80 -56.31 -10.15 0.99
C THR A 80 -57.53 -11.08 0.87
N ASN A 81 -57.34 -12.32 0.38
CA ASN A 81 -58.41 -13.32 0.29
C ASN A 81 -58.84 -13.84 1.66
N GLU A 82 -57.88 -14.05 2.56
CA GLU A 82 -58.17 -14.42 3.95
C GLU A 82 -58.92 -13.30 4.66
N LEU A 83 -58.47 -12.05 4.51
CA LEU A 83 -59.11 -10.88 5.08
C LEU A 83 -60.54 -10.68 4.55
N ASP A 84 -60.78 -10.92 3.26
CA ASP A 84 -62.13 -10.92 2.68
C ASP A 84 -63.03 -11.94 3.39
N SER A 85 -62.54 -13.17 3.58
CA SER A 85 -63.27 -14.23 4.26
C SER A 85 -63.57 -13.88 5.72
N LEU A 86 -62.59 -13.31 6.44
CA LEU A 86 -62.75 -12.87 7.82
C LEU A 86 -63.75 -11.72 7.96
N LEU A 87 -63.74 -10.75 7.03
CA LEU A 87 -64.72 -9.66 7.00
C LEU A 87 -66.13 -10.16 6.69
N GLN A 88 -66.28 -11.19 5.85
CA GLN A 88 -67.57 -11.85 5.65
C GLN A 88 -68.07 -12.54 6.92
N ASP A 89 -67.20 -13.21 7.69
CA ASP A 89 -67.59 -13.81 8.97
C ASP A 89 -68.00 -12.76 10.01
N VAL A 90 -67.36 -11.59 10.03
CA VAL A 90 -67.76 -10.43 10.84
C VAL A 90 -69.13 -9.91 10.42
N LYS A 91 -69.40 -9.80 9.12
CA LYS A 91 -70.72 -9.39 8.60
C LYS A 91 -71.83 -10.32 9.11
N HIS A 92 -71.54 -11.60 9.27
CA HIS A 92 -72.47 -12.61 9.80
C HIS A 92 -72.46 -12.75 11.34
N GLY A 93 -71.72 -11.90 12.05
CA GLY A 93 -71.65 -11.91 13.52
C GLY A 93 -70.92 -13.11 14.12
N LYS A 94 -70.19 -13.89 13.31
CA LYS A 94 -69.44 -15.07 13.77
C LYS A 94 -68.12 -14.73 14.45
N ARG A 95 -67.61 -13.52 14.22
CA ARG A 95 -66.31 -13.03 14.69
C ARG A 95 -66.39 -11.52 14.95
N SER A 96 -65.55 -11.01 15.84
CA SER A 96 -65.46 -9.57 16.13
C SER A 96 -64.38 -8.89 15.27
N ILE A 97 -64.52 -7.57 15.03
CA ILE A 97 -63.56 -6.79 14.24
C ILE A 97 -62.19 -6.76 14.92
N GLU A 98 -62.15 -6.68 16.25
CA GLU A 98 -60.93 -6.60 17.06
C GLU A 98 -60.01 -7.81 16.84
N SER A 99 -60.61 -8.99 16.61
CA SER A 99 -59.85 -10.21 16.31
C SER A 99 -59.15 -10.19 14.95
N ILE A 100 -59.60 -9.34 14.02
CA ILE A 100 -58.98 -9.14 12.70
C ILE A 100 -57.85 -8.11 12.80
N GLU A 101 -57.98 -7.10 13.66
CA GLU A 101 -57.00 -6.02 13.80
C GLU A 101 -55.61 -6.54 14.18
N ALA A 102 -55.52 -7.51 15.10
CA ALA A 102 -54.24 -8.13 15.46
C ALA A 102 -53.57 -8.84 14.27
N GLY A 103 -54.35 -9.52 13.41
CA GLY A 103 -53.84 -10.16 12.20
C GLY A 103 -53.35 -9.15 11.17
N ILE A 104 -54.06 -8.03 10.99
CA ILE A 104 -53.62 -6.94 10.12
C ILE A 104 -52.29 -6.34 10.62
N GLU A 105 -52.15 -6.11 11.93
CA GLU A 105 -50.92 -5.55 12.49
C GLU A 105 -49.73 -6.50 12.38
N SER A 106 -49.94 -7.81 12.60
CA SER A 106 -48.91 -8.83 12.39
C SER A 106 -48.44 -8.89 10.93
N GLU A 107 -49.37 -8.84 9.99
CA GLU A 107 -49.04 -8.87 8.56
C GLU A 107 -48.29 -7.61 8.13
N LYS A 108 -48.67 -6.43 8.65
CA LYS A 108 -47.94 -5.17 8.43
C LYS A 108 -46.51 -5.25 8.96
N GLU A 109 -46.30 -5.84 10.13
CA GLU A 109 -44.96 -6.03 10.68
C GLU A 109 -44.12 -6.95 9.78
N ALA A 110 -44.69 -8.08 9.35
CA ALA A 110 -44.05 -8.98 8.41
C ALA A 110 -43.71 -8.29 7.08
N TRP A 111 -44.58 -7.38 6.62
CA TRP A 111 -44.34 -6.54 5.46
C TRP A 111 -43.19 -5.57 5.66
N TYR A 112 -43.20 -4.82 6.76
CA TYR A 112 -42.16 -3.85 7.05
C TYR A 112 -40.78 -4.50 7.14
N ARG A 113 -40.67 -5.63 7.84
CA ARG A 113 -39.43 -6.42 7.92
C ARG A 113 -39.00 -6.94 6.54
N TRP A 114 -39.93 -7.42 5.73
CA TRP A 114 -39.62 -7.86 4.36
C TRP A 114 -39.09 -6.71 3.49
N VAL A 115 -39.69 -5.51 3.56
CA VAL A 115 -39.22 -4.33 2.84
C VAL A 115 -37.79 -3.98 3.26
N LEU A 116 -37.51 -3.88 4.56
CA LEU A 116 -36.17 -3.56 5.06
C LEU A 116 -35.12 -4.60 4.69
N ARG A 117 -35.48 -5.89 4.61
CA ARG A 117 -34.57 -6.94 4.09
C ARG A 117 -34.36 -6.83 2.58
N ARG A 118 -35.39 -6.44 1.84
CA ARG A 118 -35.34 -6.31 0.37
C ARG A 118 -34.47 -5.13 -0.06
N TYR A 119 -34.45 -4.07 0.74
CA TYR A 119 -33.75 -2.81 0.46
C TYR A 119 -32.71 -2.51 1.56
N PRO A 120 -31.58 -3.26 1.60
CA PRO A 120 -30.54 -3.10 2.61
C PRO A 120 -29.85 -1.73 2.60
N GLU A 121 -30.07 -0.93 1.55
CA GLU A 121 -29.60 0.46 1.43
C GLU A 121 -30.14 1.37 2.54
N PHE A 122 -31.38 1.15 3.01
CA PHE A 122 -31.90 1.90 4.16
C PHE A 122 -31.04 1.69 5.41
N ILE A 123 -30.43 0.50 5.55
CA ILE A 123 -29.51 0.14 6.64
C ILE A 123 -28.07 0.58 6.30
N ALA A 124 -27.72 0.69 5.02
CA ALA A 124 -26.39 1.12 4.61
C ALA A 124 -26.18 2.63 4.82
N ILE A 125 -27.24 3.42 4.69
CA ILE A 125 -27.23 4.89 4.85
C ILE A 125 -27.32 5.30 6.33
N SER A 126 -27.74 4.41 7.23
CA SER A 126 -27.70 4.68 8.66
C SER A 126 -26.25 4.78 9.14
N ASP A 127 -25.74 6.01 9.22
CA ASP A 127 -24.36 6.35 9.61
C ASP A 127 -24.31 7.15 10.93
N HIS A 128 -25.48 7.42 11.54
CA HIS A 128 -25.62 8.13 12.82
C HIS A 128 -25.32 7.24 14.05
N GLY A 129 -24.37 6.32 13.94
CA GLY A 129 -23.87 5.55 15.09
C GLY A 129 -24.72 4.34 15.52
N VAL A 130 -25.73 3.95 14.73
CA VAL A 130 -26.50 2.72 14.98
C VAL A 130 -25.75 1.51 14.43
N ASP A 131 -25.65 0.44 15.23
CA ASP A 131 -25.00 -0.80 14.80
C ASP A 131 -25.85 -1.48 13.72
N ARG A 132 -25.32 -1.51 12.50
CA ARG A 132 -25.96 -2.18 11.35
C ARG A 132 -26.18 -3.68 11.60
N GLN A 133 -25.39 -4.29 12.48
CA GLN A 133 -25.53 -5.69 12.86
C GLN A 133 -26.69 -5.89 13.85
N GLU A 134 -26.95 -4.91 14.71
CA GLU A 134 -28.13 -4.89 15.60
C GLU A 134 -29.43 -4.79 14.80
N ILE A 135 -29.51 -3.86 13.84
CA ILE A 135 -30.69 -3.73 12.96
C ILE A 135 -30.96 -5.04 12.20
N ARG A 136 -29.91 -5.69 11.69
CA ARG A 136 -30.05 -7.00 11.01
C ARG A 136 -30.55 -8.08 11.97
N GLY A 137 -30.02 -8.13 13.20
CA GLY A 137 -30.49 -9.03 14.24
C GLY A 137 -31.97 -8.81 14.56
N MET A 138 -32.41 -7.55 14.68
CA MET A 138 -33.82 -7.22 14.92
C MET A 138 -34.72 -7.63 13.75
N LEU A 139 -34.25 -7.51 12.51
CA LEU A 139 -35.00 -7.97 11.34
C LEU A 139 -35.19 -9.48 11.34
N ASP A 140 -34.19 -10.24 11.78
CA ASP A 140 -34.22 -11.70 11.79
C ASP A 140 -34.98 -12.29 13.00
N ASP A 141 -35.13 -11.52 14.08
CA ASP A 141 -35.87 -11.91 15.29
C ASP A 141 -37.36 -11.53 15.21
N PRO A 142 -38.29 -12.48 14.95
CA PRO A 142 -39.72 -12.19 14.82
C PRO A 142 -40.39 -11.75 16.12
N ASP A 143 -39.78 -11.96 17.28
CA ASP A 143 -40.35 -11.63 18.58
C ASP A 143 -40.01 -10.19 19.02
N ARG A 144 -39.08 -9.53 18.32
CA ARG A 144 -38.76 -8.11 18.53
C ARG A 144 -39.91 -7.21 18.10
N SER A 145 -40.17 -6.15 18.86
CA SER A 145 -41.28 -5.26 18.52
C SER A 145 -40.99 -4.43 17.27
N ARG A 146 -42.00 -4.27 16.40
CA ARG A 146 -41.96 -3.37 15.25
C ARG A 146 -41.57 -1.94 15.66
N ASP A 147 -42.13 -1.44 16.76
CA ASP A 147 -41.95 -0.05 17.17
C ASP A 147 -40.49 0.22 17.59
N GLU A 148 -39.84 -0.75 18.24
CA GLU A 148 -38.40 -0.69 18.52
C GLU A 148 -37.59 -0.65 17.21
N LEU A 149 -37.89 -1.54 16.26
CA LEU A 149 -37.22 -1.56 14.96
C LEU A 149 -37.38 -0.24 14.19
N VAL A 150 -38.59 0.32 14.16
CA VAL A 150 -38.87 1.61 13.51
C VAL A 150 -38.09 2.72 14.20
N GLN A 151 -38.06 2.75 15.52
CA GLN A 151 -37.34 3.77 16.28
C GLN A 151 -35.84 3.72 15.99
N THR A 152 -35.23 2.53 16.05
CA THR A 152 -33.80 2.32 15.74
C THR A 152 -33.47 2.72 14.30
N MET A 153 -34.34 2.42 13.34
CA MET A 153 -34.18 2.85 11.95
C MET A 153 -34.24 4.38 11.81
N ILE A 154 -35.19 5.03 12.47
CA ILE A 154 -35.32 6.50 12.42
C ILE A 154 -34.12 7.18 13.10
N GLU A 155 -33.61 6.63 14.20
CA GLU A 155 -32.38 7.11 14.84
C GLU A 155 -31.18 6.96 13.93
N GLY A 156 -31.09 5.86 13.18
CA GLY A 156 -30.02 5.61 12.23
C GLY A 156 -30.04 6.53 11.01
N ILE A 157 -31.23 6.82 10.47
CA ILE A 157 -31.42 7.69 9.30
C ILE A 157 -31.34 9.19 9.68
N GLY A 158 -31.71 9.53 10.91
CA GLY A 158 -31.88 10.91 11.35
C GLY A 158 -33.30 11.43 11.09
N LYS A 159 -33.63 12.54 11.77
CA LYS A 159 -34.94 13.21 11.66
C LYS A 159 -34.74 14.60 11.04
N PRO A 160 -35.58 15.02 10.08
CA PRO A 160 -35.59 16.40 9.61
C PRO A 160 -35.98 17.36 10.76
N PRO A 161 -35.70 18.68 10.60
CA PRO A 161 -36.24 19.69 11.50
C PRO A 161 -37.76 19.50 11.67
N ASN A 162 -38.30 19.73 12.86
CA ASN A 162 -39.74 19.65 13.15
C ASN A 162 -40.46 18.32 12.79
N TRP A 163 -39.73 17.21 12.71
CA TRP A 163 -40.34 15.87 12.59
C TRP A 163 -41.43 15.64 13.66
N PRO A 164 -42.60 15.08 13.31
CA PRO A 164 -43.01 14.53 12.00
C PRO A 164 -43.78 15.50 11.08
N SER A 165 -44.05 16.74 11.52
CA SER A 165 -44.96 17.67 10.83
C SER A 165 -44.51 17.98 9.40
N ASP A 166 -43.22 18.24 9.21
CA ASP A 166 -42.65 18.61 7.91
C ASP A 166 -42.83 17.51 6.85
N VAL A 167 -42.85 16.24 7.29
CA VAL A 167 -43.08 15.09 6.41
C VAL A 167 -44.53 14.97 6.00
N ASP A 168 -45.45 15.25 6.91
CA ASP A 168 -46.87 15.31 6.58
C ASP A 168 -47.18 16.48 5.64
N GLU A 169 -46.62 17.65 5.89
CA GLU A 169 -46.76 18.82 4.99
C GLU A 169 -46.18 18.55 3.60
N PHE A 170 -45.04 17.87 3.51
CA PHE A 170 -44.45 17.48 2.24
C PHE A 170 -45.33 16.47 1.49
N ALA A 171 -45.82 15.44 2.18
CA ALA A 171 -46.74 14.46 1.59
C ALA A 171 -48.01 15.15 1.04
N ASP A 172 -48.55 16.12 1.78
CA ASP A 172 -49.70 16.90 1.37
C ASP A 172 -49.40 17.77 0.13
N LYS A 173 -48.23 18.43 0.07
CA LYS A 173 -47.76 19.17 -1.13
C LYS A 173 -47.68 18.28 -2.37
N VAL A 174 -47.09 17.09 -2.23
CA VAL A 174 -46.99 16.10 -3.33
C VAL A 174 -48.39 15.63 -3.75
N SER A 175 -49.30 15.42 -2.80
CA SER A 175 -50.68 14.99 -3.10
C SER A 175 -51.52 16.06 -3.79
N ALA A 176 -51.20 17.33 -3.58
CA ALA A 176 -51.88 18.48 -4.19
C ALA A 176 -51.38 18.80 -5.61
N ALA A 177 -50.24 18.24 -6.01
CA ALA A 177 -49.66 18.42 -7.33
C ALA A 177 -50.57 17.81 -8.41
N LYS A 178 -50.73 18.54 -9.52
CA LYS A 178 -51.68 18.17 -10.58
C LYS A 178 -51.09 17.23 -11.62
N ASP A 179 -49.78 17.29 -11.81
CA ASP A 179 -49.07 16.52 -12.81
C ASP A 179 -47.69 16.08 -12.32
N SER A 180 -47.10 15.13 -13.05
CA SER A 180 -45.77 14.59 -12.75
C SER A 180 -44.66 15.66 -12.84
N ALA A 181 -44.87 16.75 -13.58
CA ALA A 181 -43.88 17.82 -13.73
C ALA A 181 -43.85 18.75 -12.51
N GLU A 182 -45.00 18.98 -11.88
CA GLU A 182 -45.14 19.70 -10.62
C GLU A 182 -44.53 18.89 -9.46
N VAL A 183 -44.81 17.58 -9.40
CA VAL A 183 -44.16 16.67 -8.45
C VAL A 183 -42.63 16.70 -8.60
N LYS A 184 -42.13 16.65 -9.84
CA LYS A 184 -40.70 16.73 -10.15
C LYS A 184 -40.04 18.01 -9.63
N LYS A 185 -40.73 19.16 -9.74
CA LYS A 185 -40.24 20.45 -9.18
C LYS A 185 -40.20 20.45 -7.67
N ILE A 186 -41.21 19.85 -7.03
CA ILE A 186 -41.26 19.68 -5.57
C ILE A 186 -40.06 18.86 -5.10
N TYR A 187 -39.78 17.72 -5.76
CA TYR A 187 -38.64 16.87 -5.42
C TYR A 187 -37.28 17.54 -5.62
N ILE A 188 -37.11 18.31 -6.71
CA ILE A 188 -35.88 19.07 -6.93
C ILE A 188 -35.63 20.06 -5.80
N THR A 189 -36.68 20.77 -5.38
CA THR A 189 -36.58 21.79 -4.34
C THR A 189 -36.28 21.20 -2.97
N GLU A 190 -36.86 20.04 -2.66
CA GLU A 190 -36.73 19.43 -1.35
C GLU A 190 -35.44 18.60 -1.19
N PHE A 191 -35.08 17.80 -2.20
CA PHE A 191 -34.02 16.79 -2.06
C PHE A 191 -32.68 17.17 -2.69
N PHE A 192 -32.65 18.16 -3.59
CA PHE A 192 -31.42 18.53 -4.30
C PHE A 192 -30.93 19.94 -3.97
N ILE A 193 -31.78 20.78 -3.40
CA ILE A 193 -31.47 22.16 -3.05
C ILE A 193 -31.46 22.28 -1.53
N ASP A 194 -30.39 22.83 -0.99
CA ASP A 194 -30.31 23.20 0.42
C ASP A 194 -31.22 24.41 0.67
N GLN A 195 -32.25 24.24 1.50
CA GLN A 195 -33.23 25.28 1.81
C GLN A 195 -32.61 26.50 2.51
N SER A 196 -31.47 26.33 3.20
CA SER A 196 -30.80 27.41 3.92
C SER A 196 -29.89 28.27 3.02
N THR A 197 -29.28 27.66 2.00
CA THR A 197 -28.31 28.34 1.12
C THR A 197 -28.81 28.56 -0.31
N GLY A 198 -29.89 27.89 -0.71
CA GLY A 198 -30.44 27.90 -2.06
C GLY A 198 -29.52 27.26 -3.11
N LYS A 199 -28.45 26.57 -2.68
CA LYS A 199 -27.48 25.92 -3.55
C LYS A 199 -27.78 24.44 -3.69
N VAL A 200 -27.30 23.84 -4.79
CA VAL A 200 -27.38 22.39 -4.98
C VAL A 200 -26.52 21.69 -3.93
N LEU A 201 -27.05 20.63 -3.33
CA LEU A 201 -26.34 19.81 -2.34
C LEU A 201 -25.04 19.25 -2.90
N GLU A 202 -24.04 19.14 -2.03
CA GLU A 202 -22.73 18.61 -2.40
C GLU A 202 -22.87 17.16 -2.93
N ASN A 203 -22.19 16.85 -4.05
CA ASN A 203 -22.30 15.57 -4.77
C ASN A 203 -23.68 15.25 -5.40
N ALA A 204 -24.69 16.12 -5.27
CA ALA A 204 -26.02 15.91 -5.84
C ALA A 204 -26.16 16.42 -7.29
N ALA A 205 -25.23 17.26 -7.75
CA ALA A 205 -25.31 17.95 -9.05
C ALA A 205 -25.46 17.01 -10.25
N GLN A 206 -24.70 15.90 -10.28
CA GLN A 206 -24.79 14.93 -11.37
C GLN A 206 -26.17 14.26 -11.42
N TYR A 207 -26.70 13.88 -10.26
CA TYR A 207 -28.00 13.23 -10.14
C TYR A 207 -29.15 14.19 -10.46
N LEU A 208 -29.02 15.47 -10.08
CA LEU A 208 -29.97 16.52 -10.41
C LEU A 208 -30.07 16.75 -11.92
N GLU A 209 -28.93 16.83 -12.61
CA GLU A 209 -28.90 17.04 -14.05
C GLU A 209 -29.45 15.83 -14.82
N ASP A 210 -29.15 14.62 -14.38
CA ASP A 210 -29.73 13.40 -14.94
C ASP A 210 -31.25 13.34 -14.72
N TYR A 211 -31.71 13.69 -13.52
CA TYR A 211 -33.13 13.74 -13.19
C TYR A 211 -33.87 14.81 -14.01
N LYS A 212 -33.29 16.00 -14.19
CA LYS A 212 -33.88 17.06 -15.06
C LYS A 212 -33.95 16.64 -16.52
N ARG A 213 -32.91 15.98 -17.05
CA ARG A 213 -32.80 15.61 -18.47
C ARG A 213 -33.77 14.51 -18.88
N SER A 214 -34.12 13.61 -17.96
CA SER A 214 -35.02 12.49 -18.26
C SER A 214 -36.42 12.73 -17.71
N ASP A 215 -37.42 12.83 -18.58
CA ASP A 215 -38.82 12.99 -18.16
C ASP A 215 -39.43 11.71 -17.59
N SER A 216 -38.85 10.55 -17.89
CA SER A 216 -39.34 9.24 -17.43
C SER A 216 -38.64 8.71 -16.18
N MET A 217 -37.61 9.39 -15.70
CA MET A 217 -36.81 8.93 -14.55
C MET A 217 -37.52 9.34 -13.26
N THR A 218 -37.72 8.40 -12.34
CA THR A 218 -38.33 8.66 -11.03
C THR A 218 -37.26 9.03 -10.00
N LEU A 219 -37.70 9.46 -8.80
CA LEU A 219 -36.76 9.72 -7.71
C LEU A 219 -36.06 8.43 -7.24
N GLU A 220 -36.72 7.28 -7.32
CA GLU A 220 -36.17 5.98 -6.95
C GLU A 220 -35.09 5.54 -7.94
N ASP A 221 -35.25 5.83 -9.23
CA ASP A 221 -34.18 5.60 -10.21
C ASP A 221 -32.92 6.39 -9.85
N VAL A 222 -33.09 7.61 -9.30
CA VAL A 222 -31.97 8.40 -8.78
C VAL A 222 -31.36 7.72 -7.55
N ILE A 223 -32.18 7.29 -6.59
CA ILE A 223 -31.73 6.61 -5.37
C ILE A 223 -30.98 5.32 -5.72
N ASP A 224 -31.53 4.48 -6.59
CA ASP A 224 -30.91 3.25 -7.07
C ASP A 224 -29.59 3.53 -7.76
N LYS A 225 -29.51 4.60 -8.56
CA LYS A 225 -28.25 5.02 -9.18
C LYS A 225 -27.21 5.44 -8.13
N ILE A 226 -27.61 6.23 -7.13
CA ILE A 226 -26.74 6.60 -6.00
C ILE A 226 -26.24 5.34 -5.29
N VAL A 227 -27.14 4.41 -4.99
CA VAL A 227 -26.81 3.14 -4.32
C VAL A 227 -25.83 2.32 -5.16
N LEU A 228 -26.08 2.18 -6.46
CA LEU A 228 -25.19 1.47 -7.39
C LEU A 228 -23.81 2.13 -7.48
N ASP A 229 -23.74 3.47 -7.48
CA ASP A 229 -22.48 4.20 -7.51
C ASP A 229 -21.73 4.08 -6.18
N ILE A 230 -22.42 4.07 -5.04
CA ILE A 230 -21.83 3.74 -3.73
C ILE A 230 -21.29 2.30 -3.73
N GLN A 231 -22.06 1.33 -4.23
CA GLN A 231 -21.63 -0.07 -4.33
C GLN A 231 -20.41 -0.22 -5.24
N ARG A 232 -20.41 0.44 -6.41
CA ARG A 232 -19.26 0.48 -7.33
C ARG A 232 -18.04 1.09 -6.66
N SER A 233 -18.19 2.22 -5.99
CA SER A 233 -17.12 2.87 -5.22
C SER A 233 -16.54 1.95 -4.16
N ARG A 234 -17.40 1.26 -3.39
CA ARG A 234 -16.97 0.26 -2.40
C ARG A 234 -16.27 -0.93 -3.05
N SER A 235 -16.78 -1.45 -4.16
CA SER A 235 -16.17 -2.56 -4.88
C SER A 235 -14.81 -2.21 -5.51
N ALA A 236 -14.60 -0.93 -5.86
CA ALA A 236 -13.34 -0.41 -6.37
C ALA A 236 -12.34 -0.06 -5.24
N GLN A 237 -12.78 -0.05 -3.97
CA GLN A 237 -11.93 0.28 -2.83
C GLN A 237 -10.71 -0.65 -2.69
N PRO A 238 -10.85 -2.00 -2.76
CA PRO A 238 -9.70 -2.89 -2.65
C PRO A 238 -8.66 -2.68 -3.75
N GLN A 239 -9.11 -2.33 -4.98
CA GLN A 239 -8.20 -1.99 -6.08
C GLN A 239 -7.46 -0.68 -5.79
N ARG A 240 -8.16 0.35 -5.32
CA ARG A 240 -7.53 1.62 -4.89
C ARG A 240 -6.51 1.39 -3.78
N ASP A 241 -6.85 0.60 -2.78
CA ASP A 241 -5.95 0.28 -1.66
C ASP A 241 -4.74 -0.55 -2.12
N ALA A 242 -4.92 -1.46 -3.08
CA ALA A 242 -3.82 -2.20 -3.70
C ALA A 242 -2.89 -1.28 -4.50
N HIS A 243 -3.45 -0.36 -5.29
CA HIS A 243 -2.66 0.64 -6.02
C HIS A 243 -1.90 1.57 -5.07
N MET A 244 -2.53 2.04 -3.99
CA MET A 244 -1.88 2.85 -2.95
C MET A 244 -0.71 2.11 -2.30
N ARG A 245 -0.90 0.84 -1.90
CA ARG A 245 0.17 0.01 -1.35
C ARG A 245 1.35 -0.14 -2.32
N ARG A 246 1.07 -0.38 -3.60
CA ARG A 246 2.10 -0.47 -4.65
C ARG A 246 2.84 0.85 -4.83
N LEU A 247 2.17 2.00 -4.77
CA LEU A 247 2.81 3.31 -4.83
C LEU A 247 3.74 3.54 -3.65
N ASP A 248 3.34 3.15 -2.44
CA ASP A 248 4.17 3.29 -1.25
C ASP A 248 5.36 2.32 -1.23
N GLU A 249 5.20 1.11 -1.78
CA GLU A 249 6.32 0.19 -2.05
C GLU A 249 7.32 0.79 -3.05
N LEU A 250 6.84 1.36 -4.16
CA LEU A 250 7.71 2.00 -5.15
C LEU A 250 8.43 3.22 -4.58
N ARG A 251 7.77 4.01 -3.74
CA ARG A 251 8.39 5.14 -3.02
C ARG A 251 9.49 4.65 -2.08
N ARG A 252 9.24 3.60 -1.30
CA ARG A 252 10.26 2.99 -0.41
C ARG A 252 11.42 2.38 -1.18
N ALA A 253 11.15 1.72 -2.31
CA ALA A 253 12.19 1.17 -3.17
C ALA A 253 13.06 2.28 -3.79
N LYS A 254 12.44 3.39 -4.22
CA LYS A 254 13.16 4.55 -4.74
C LYS A 254 14.07 5.18 -3.69
N THR A 255 13.59 5.41 -2.48
CA THR A 255 14.41 5.98 -1.40
C THR A 255 15.55 5.07 -0.99
N ALA A 256 15.30 3.75 -0.89
CA ALA A 256 16.36 2.78 -0.60
C ALA A 256 17.42 2.74 -1.71
N PHE A 257 17.01 2.80 -2.98
CA PHE A 257 17.94 2.85 -4.10
C PHE A 257 18.80 4.12 -4.08
N GLU A 258 18.20 5.28 -3.81
CA GLU A 258 18.94 6.54 -3.68
C GLU A 258 19.94 6.51 -2.52
N GLN A 259 19.56 5.95 -1.37
CA GLN A 259 20.47 5.76 -0.23
C GLN A 259 21.62 4.79 -0.56
N ASN A 260 21.31 3.64 -1.16
CA ASN A 260 22.34 2.66 -1.57
C ASN A 260 23.31 3.27 -2.60
N LYS A 261 22.81 4.09 -3.52
CA LYS A 261 23.64 4.80 -4.50
C LYS A 261 24.59 5.80 -3.82
N LEU A 262 24.14 6.50 -2.78
CA LEU A 262 24.97 7.42 -1.99
C LEU A 262 26.03 6.65 -1.18
N GLN A 263 25.65 5.54 -0.53
CA GLN A 263 26.58 4.68 0.20
C GLN A 263 27.63 4.03 -0.71
N ALA A 264 27.24 3.55 -1.89
CA ALA A 264 28.19 3.00 -2.86
C ALA A 264 29.20 4.05 -3.36
N LYS A 265 28.77 5.31 -3.49
CA LYS A 265 29.68 6.42 -3.83
C LYS A 265 30.64 6.75 -2.68
N SER A 266 30.17 6.77 -1.43
CA SER A 266 31.04 7.06 -0.28
C SER A 266 32.06 5.96 -0.04
N LEU A 267 31.70 4.68 -0.23
CA LEU A 267 32.63 3.55 -0.13
C LEU A 267 33.74 3.62 -1.19
N LYS A 268 33.41 3.98 -2.43
CA LYS A 268 34.41 4.19 -3.49
C LYS A 268 35.36 5.35 -3.19
N ALA A 269 34.85 6.44 -2.60
CA ALA A 269 35.68 7.57 -2.19
C ALA A 269 36.62 7.23 -1.03
N ALA A 270 36.17 6.43 -0.06
CA ALA A 270 36.98 5.98 1.08
C ALA A 270 38.13 5.05 0.64
N GLN A 271 37.89 4.16 -0.33
CA GLN A 271 38.96 3.31 -0.89
C GLN A 271 40.06 4.12 -1.58
N ALA A 272 39.71 5.18 -2.31
CA ALA A 272 40.68 6.06 -2.96
C ALA A 272 41.51 6.90 -1.96
N ALA A 273 40.98 7.18 -0.76
CA ALA A 273 41.70 7.90 0.28
C ALA A 273 42.78 7.06 0.99
N SER A 274 42.69 5.73 0.95
CA SER A 274 43.59 4.79 1.65
C SER A 274 44.95 4.54 0.96
N ILE A 275 45.18 5.06 -0.25
CA ILE A 275 46.43 4.83 -1.00
C ILE A 275 47.52 5.78 -0.49
N LYS A 276 48.69 5.26 -0.09
CA LYS A 276 49.81 6.07 0.42
C LYS A 276 50.26 7.15 -0.60
N PRO A 277 50.60 8.37 -0.16
CA PRO A 277 50.96 9.49 -1.04
C PRO A 277 52.18 9.22 -1.92
N GLU A 278 53.12 8.39 -1.47
CA GLU A 278 54.33 7.99 -2.22
C GLU A 278 54.04 7.14 -3.47
N LEU A 279 52.81 6.63 -3.60
CA LEU A 279 52.32 5.93 -4.80
C LEU A 279 51.44 6.83 -5.68
N ARG A 280 51.20 8.08 -5.27
CA ARG A 280 50.48 9.11 -6.05
C ARG A 280 51.44 10.01 -6.81
N ASP A 281 52.63 10.25 -6.27
CA ASP A 281 53.68 11.07 -6.89
C ASP A 281 54.81 10.18 -7.46
N LEU A 282 54.56 9.60 -8.63
CA LEU A 282 55.53 8.70 -9.28
C LEU A 282 56.68 9.50 -9.91
N PRO A 283 57.94 9.04 -9.78
CA PRO A 283 59.06 9.63 -10.50
C PRO A 283 58.95 9.40 -12.02
N PRO A 284 59.68 10.16 -12.86
CA PRO A 284 59.69 9.92 -14.29
C PRO A 284 60.34 8.57 -14.63
N CYS A 285 59.97 8.01 -15.78
CA CYS A 285 60.49 6.76 -16.29
C CYS A 285 62.03 6.79 -16.38
N MET A 286 62.70 5.78 -15.79
CA MET A 286 64.17 5.74 -15.70
C MET A 286 64.85 5.76 -17.09
N VAL A 287 64.22 5.12 -18.09
CA VAL A 287 64.80 4.97 -19.43
C VAL A 287 64.51 6.15 -20.35
N CYS A 288 63.30 6.70 -20.33
CA CYS A 288 62.88 7.74 -21.29
C CYS A 288 62.55 9.10 -20.67
N GLY A 289 62.58 9.23 -19.34
CA GLY A 289 62.34 10.49 -18.62
C GLY A 289 60.91 11.02 -18.68
N ARG A 290 59.95 10.28 -19.26
CA ARG A 290 58.54 10.67 -19.35
C ARG A 290 57.77 10.35 -18.07
N ASP A 291 56.75 11.15 -17.78
CA ASP A 291 55.82 10.91 -16.68
C ASP A 291 55.06 9.59 -16.88
N VAL A 292 54.94 8.82 -15.80
CA VAL A 292 54.29 7.50 -15.81
C VAL A 292 52.82 7.65 -15.38
N PRO A 293 51.85 7.10 -16.14
CA PRO A 293 50.44 7.13 -15.75
C PRO A 293 50.22 6.37 -14.44
N LEU A 294 49.26 6.82 -13.62
CA LEU A 294 48.92 6.18 -12.33
C LEU A 294 48.22 4.81 -12.48
N SER A 295 47.91 4.40 -13.71
CA SER A 295 47.32 3.10 -14.06
C SER A 295 48.37 2.23 -14.75
N ASP A 296 48.48 0.97 -14.32
CA ASP A 296 49.38 -0.06 -14.89
C ASP A 296 50.88 0.34 -14.84
N VAL A 297 51.35 0.72 -13.65
CA VAL A 297 52.73 1.12 -13.39
C VAL A 297 53.64 -0.10 -13.29
N LEU A 298 54.69 -0.14 -14.11
CA LEU A 298 55.78 -1.09 -13.96
C LEU A 298 56.86 -0.48 -13.06
N SER A 299 57.28 -1.19 -12.01
CA SER A 299 58.30 -0.68 -11.08
C SER A 299 59.20 -1.79 -10.56
N CYS A 300 60.39 -1.42 -10.08
CA CYS A 300 61.28 -2.38 -9.41
C CYS A 300 60.66 -2.82 -8.08
N THR A 301 60.43 -4.13 -7.92
CA THR A 301 59.78 -4.73 -6.74
C THR A 301 60.54 -4.43 -5.45
N VAL A 302 61.88 -4.45 -5.50
CA VAL A 302 62.75 -4.15 -4.34
C VAL A 302 62.68 -2.68 -3.95
N CYS A 303 62.78 -1.75 -4.92
CA CYS A 303 62.61 -0.32 -4.65
C CYS A 303 61.22 0.00 -4.11
N GLN A 304 60.18 -0.64 -4.66
CA GLN A 304 58.81 -0.45 -4.22
C GLN A 304 58.59 -0.89 -2.78
N ALA A 305 59.06 -2.09 -2.42
CA ALA A 305 58.98 -2.57 -1.04
C ALA A 305 59.75 -1.67 -0.06
N LEU A 306 60.94 -1.19 -0.44
CA LEU A 306 61.74 -0.29 0.40
C LEU A 306 61.06 1.07 0.63
N VAL A 307 60.52 1.70 -0.42
CA VAL A 307 59.78 2.96 -0.30
C VAL A 307 58.54 2.79 0.58
N GLN A 308 57.78 1.70 0.38
CA GLN A 308 56.60 1.42 1.21
C GLN A 308 56.96 1.17 2.68
N ALA A 309 58.06 0.46 2.96
CA ALA A 309 58.64 0.31 4.30
C ALA A 309 59.16 1.64 4.92
N GLY A 310 59.15 2.73 4.15
CA GLY A 310 59.52 4.08 4.58
C GLY A 310 61.02 4.33 4.50
N SER A 311 61.72 3.68 3.55
CA SER A 311 63.07 4.06 3.14
C SER A 311 63.01 5.40 2.39
N GLY A 312 63.97 6.29 2.64
CA GLY A 312 64.07 7.57 1.91
C GLY A 312 64.58 7.43 0.46
N GLY A 313 64.66 6.20 -0.07
CA GLY A 313 65.02 5.92 -1.45
C GLY A 313 63.96 6.38 -2.45
N LYS A 314 64.34 6.52 -3.73
CA LYS A 314 63.39 6.84 -4.80
C LYS A 314 62.86 5.54 -5.42
N LEU A 315 61.56 5.52 -5.71
CA LEU A 315 60.93 4.45 -6.49
C LEU A 315 61.51 4.48 -7.92
N THR A 316 61.78 3.32 -8.51
CA THR A 316 62.17 3.24 -9.93
C THR A 316 61.00 2.69 -10.72
N VAL A 317 60.50 3.48 -11.66
CA VAL A 317 59.32 3.17 -12.49
C VAL A 317 59.66 3.17 -13.97
N TYR A 318 58.87 2.42 -14.73
CA TYR A 318 58.97 2.27 -16.17
C TYR A 318 57.59 2.56 -16.79
N CYS A 319 57.57 3.32 -17.89
CA CYS A 319 56.32 3.71 -18.55
C CYS A 319 55.73 2.62 -19.45
N SER A 320 56.52 1.61 -19.82
CA SER A 320 56.11 0.53 -20.72
C SER A 320 56.97 -0.71 -20.49
N GLU A 321 56.48 -1.87 -20.93
CA GLU A 321 57.20 -3.14 -20.87
C GLU A 321 58.53 -3.10 -21.65
N ASP A 322 58.56 -2.40 -22.78
CA ASP A 322 59.81 -2.16 -23.53
C ASP A 322 60.86 -1.39 -22.72
N CYS A 323 60.43 -0.41 -21.90
CA CYS A 323 61.35 0.34 -21.04
C CYS A 323 61.78 -0.51 -19.84
N TYR A 324 60.89 -1.38 -19.34
CA TYR A 324 61.23 -2.37 -18.31
C TYR A 324 62.31 -3.32 -18.83
N ARG A 325 62.09 -4.02 -19.94
CA ARG A 325 63.07 -4.97 -20.51
C ARG A 325 64.42 -4.35 -20.85
N LYS A 326 64.46 -3.07 -21.24
CA LYS A 326 65.73 -2.37 -21.58
C LYS A 326 66.49 -1.85 -20.37
N GLY A 327 65.79 -1.52 -19.29
CA GLY A 327 66.37 -0.78 -18.17
C GLY A 327 66.32 -1.51 -16.84
N HIS A 328 65.65 -2.65 -16.75
CA HIS A 328 65.50 -3.39 -15.51
C HIS A 328 66.80 -4.10 -15.10
N ASP A 329 67.40 -4.86 -16.00
CA ASP A 329 68.65 -5.59 -15.73
C ASP A 329 69.77 -4.61 -15.36
N THR A 330 69.96 -3.57 -16.17
CA THR A 330 70.91 -2.48 -15.89
C THR A 330 70.65 -1.79 -14.54
N HIS A 331 69.40 -1.66 -14.13
CA HIS A 331 69.06 -1.07 -12.83
C HIS A 331 69.40 -2.02 -11.68
N ILE A 332 69.10 -3.32 -11.83
CA ILE A 332 69.44 -4.35 -10.84
C ILE A 332 70.96 -4.40 -10.66
N ASP A 333 71.72 -4.42 -11.75
CA ASP A 333 73.19 -4.49 -11.71
C ASP A 333 73.82 -3.29 -10.97
N ILE A 334 73.21 -2.10 -11.07
CA ILE A 334 73.76 -0.88 -10.45
C ILE A 334 73.27 -0.69 -9.02
N MET A 335 71.99 -0.97 -8.75
CA MET A 335 71.32 -0.58 -7.49
C MET A 335 71.07 -1.76 -6.54
N HIS A 336 71.15 -2.98 -7.04
CA HIS A 336 70.84 -4.22 -6.32
C HIS A 336 71.95 -5.28 -6.49
N ASP A 337 73.19 -4.80 -6.63
CA ASP A 337 74.38 -5.67 -6.71
C ASP A 337 74.59 -6.47 -5.41
N CYS A 338 75.28 -7.61 -5.54
CA CYS A 338 75.64 -8.44 -4.42
C CYS A 338 76.70 -7.75 -3.55
N GLU A 339 76.41 -7.57 -2.26
CA GLU A 339 77.33 -6.94 -1.29
C GLU A 339 78.67 -7.68 -1.16
N ALA A 340 78.74 -8.95 -1.57
CA ALA A 340 79.97 -9.73 -1.56
C ALA A 340 81.02 -9.24 -2.58
N GLY A 341 80.61 -8.50 -3.63
CA GLY A 341 81.49 -7.99 -4.69
C GLY A 341 82.38 -9.09 -5.27
N ASP A 342 83.69 -8.82 -5.35
CA ASP A 342 84.72 -9.77 -5.84
C ASP A 342 84.87 -11.07 -5.01
N ARG A 343 84.15 -11.19 -3.88
CA ARG A 343 84.12 -12.38 -3.02
C ARG A 343 82.78 -13.10 -3.06
N CYS A 344 81.98 -12.82 -4.10
CA CYS A 344 80.80 -13.58 -4.41
C CYS A 344 81.19 -15.06 -4.63
N VAL A 345 80.46 -15.98 -4.00
CA VAL A 345 80.72 -17.42 -4.12
C VAL A 345 80.61 -17.86 -5.59
N GLN A 346 79.68 -17.27 -6.34
CA GLN A 346 79.52 -17.51 -7.78
C GLN A 346 80.68 -17.01 -8.66
N LEU A 347 81.60 -16.21 -8.12
CA LEU A 347 82.83 -15.78 -8.83
C LEU A 347 84.06 -16.62 -8.43
N LEU A 348 83.92 -17.47 -7.41
CA LEU A 348 85.02 -18.23 -6.82
C LEU A 348 84.92 -19.75 -7.08
N ASP A 349 83.70 -20.26 -7.27
CA ASP A 349 83.45 -21.65 -7.68
C ASP A 349 83.00 -21.69 -9.15
N ASP A 350 83.88 -22.20 -10.03
CA ASP A 350 83.60 -22.42 -11.47
C ASP A 350 82.79 -23.72 -11.72
N ASP A 351 82.52 -24.52 -10.68
CA ASP A 351 82.00 -25.90 -10.79
C ASP A 351 80.73 -26.16 -9.93
N GLU A 352 79.70 -25.30 -10.02
CA GLU A 352 78.36 -25.68 -9.55
C GLU A 352 77.39 -25.88 -10.73
N GLU A 353 76.73 -27.04 -10.72
CA GLU A 353 75.66 -27.41 -11.64
C GLU A 353 74.63 -26.27 -11.72
N MET A 354 74.26 -25.91 -12.95
CA MET A 354 73.16 -24.99 -13.24
C MET A 354 71.85 -25.60 -12.72
N ASP A 355 71.58 -25.45 -11.42
CA ASP A 355 70.28 -25.76 -10.84
C ASP A 355 69.27 -24.78 -11.43
N ASP A 356 68.26 -25.29 -12.13
CA ASP A 356 67.13 -24.54 -12.71
C ASP A 356 66.20 -23.93 -11.61
N GLY A 357 66.68 -23.87 -10.37
CA GLY A 357 66.01 -23.29 -9.21
C GLY A 357 66.26 -21.78 -9.12
N VAL A 358 65.18 -21.01 -9.00
CA VAL A 358 65.21 -19.56 -8.78
C VAL A 358 66.27 -19.20 -7.70
N PRO A 359 67.30 -18.39 -8.01
CA PRO A 359 68.29 -17.99 -7.04
C PRO A 359 67.59 -17.32 -5.86
N LYS A 360 67.67 -17.95 -4.68
CA LYS A 360 67.05 -17.45 -3.46
C LYS A 360 67.89 -16.28 -2.94
N VAL A 361 67.67 -15.11 -3.51
CA VAL A 361 68.27 -13.86 -3.04
C VAL A 361 67.90 -13.68 -1.57
N VAL A 362 68.91 -13.47 -0.73
CA VAL A 362 68.73 -13.26 0.71
C VAL A 362 69.21 -11.87 1.10
N CYS A 363 68.68 -11.37 2.21
CA CYS A 363 68.97 -10.03 2.70
C CYS A 363 69.31 -10.03 4.19
N CYS A 364 70.10 -9.05 4.62
CA CYS A 364 70.45 -8.87 6.03
C CYS A 364 69.27 -8.30 6.84
N ASN A 365 68.88 -9.00 7.91
CA ASN A 365 67.76 -8.60 8.77
C ASN A 365 68.00 -7.25 9.47
N GLU A 366 69.24 -6.94 9.85
CA GLU A 366 69.59 -5.66 10.49
C GLU A 366 69.48 -4.49 9.50
N CYS A 367 69.90 -4.68 8.25
CA CYS A 367 69.71 -3.70 7.17
C CYS A 367 68.22 -3.45 6.89
N LEU A 368 67.41 -4.51 6.80
CA LEU A 368 65.97 -4.37 6.59
C LEU A 368 65.30 -3.56 7.70
N ARG A 369 65.70 -3.75 8.97
CA ARG A 369 65.19 -2.94 10.11
C ARG A 369 65.58 -1.48 9.99
N LEU A 370 66.76 -1.20 9.44
CA LEU A 370 67.22 0.16 9.11
C LEU A 370 66.67 0.69 7.78
N LYS A 371 65.73 -0.05 7.16
CA LYS A 371 65.05 0.30 5.90
C LYS A 371 66.01 0.42 4.70
N ARG A 372 67.02 -0.44 4.67
CA ARG A 372 67.99 -0.59 3.58
C ARG A 372 67.98 -2.05 3.12
N ALA A 373 68.04 -2.29 1.81
CA ALA A 373 68.26 -3.64 1.29
C ALA A 373 69.75 -3.83 1.04
N THR A 374 70.36 -4.77 1.76
CA THR A 374 71.65 -5.36 1.39
C THR A 374 71.36 -6.77 0.92
N LEU A 375 71.72 -7.07 -0.32
CA LEU A 375 71.36 -8.31 -1.00
C LEU A 375 72.59 -9.21 -1.19
N PHE A 376 72.36 -10.51 -1.09
CA PHE A 376 73.31 -11.56 -1.45
C PHE A 376 72.64 -12.50 -2.46
N CYS A 377 73.38 -12.91 -3.49
CA CYS A 377 72.85 -13.72 -4.59
C CYS A 377 72.33 -15.09 -4.13
N THR A 378 73.00 -15.70 -3.15
CA THR A 378 72.63 -17.00 -2.58
C THR A 378 72.76 -17.00 -1.06
N GLN A 379 72.13 -18.00 -0.42
CA GLN A 379 72.25 -18.22 1.02
C GLN A 379 73.71 -18.47 1.43
N ASP A 380 74.46 -19.25 0.64
CA ASP A 380 75.86 -19.57 0.93
C ASP A 380 76.77 -18.33 0.76
N CYS A 381 76.52 -17.51 -0.26
CA CYS A 381 77.19 -16.22 -0.42
C CYS A 381 76.98 -15.31 0.80
N ALA A 382 75.76 -15.30 1.34
CA ALA A 382 75.45 -14.55 2.54
C ALA A 382 76.14 -15.12 3.78
N LEU A 383 76.11 -16.44 4.00
CA LEU A 383 76.75 -17.05 5.18
C LEU A 383 78.25 -16.80 5.22
N ASN A 384 78.92 -16.82 4.06
CA ASN A 384 80.36 -16.58 3.96
C ASN A 384 80.74 -15.10 4.14
N ASN A 385 79.83 -14.15 3.86
CA ASN A 385 80.14 -12.72 3.85
C ASN A 385 79.42 -11.88 4.92
N ILE A 386 78.37 -12.40 5.58
CA ILE A 386 77.53 -11.65 6.53
C ILE A 386 78.33 -11.15 7.75
N ALA A 387 79.29 -11.93 8.24
CA ALA A 387 80.13 -11.52 9.37
C ALA A 387 80.96 -10.26 9.04
N LYS A 388 81.51 -10.19 7.83
CA LYS A 388 82.28 -9.02 7.36
C LYS A 388 81.36 -7.83 7.10
N HIS A 389 80.21 -8.05 6.48
CA HIS A 389 79.22 -7.01 6.27
C HIS A 389 78.76 -6.39 7.60
N ARG A 390 78.48 -7.20 8.62
CA ARG A 390 78.10 -6.72 9.95
C ARG A 390 79.22 -5.97 10.66
N LEU A 391 80.46 -6.40 10.51
CA LEU A 391 81.59 -5.64 11.04
C LEU A 391 81.73 -4.26 10.35
N ALA A 392 81.59 -4.21 9.02
CA ALA A 392 81.80 -3.00 8.22
C ALA A 392 80.64 -2.00 8.30
N LYS A 393 79.38 -2.48 8.29
CA LYS A 393 78.17 -1.63 8.18
C LYS A 393 77.41 -1.48 9.48
N HIS A 394 77.54 -2.44 10.41
CA HIS A 394 76.84 -2.44 11.70
C HIS A 394 77.79 -2.29 12.91
N GLY A 395 79.11 -2.36 12.71
CA GLY A 395 80.10 -2.21 13.78
C GLY A 395 80.11 -3.37 14.80
N ALA A 396 79.42 -4.48 14.51
CA ALA A 396 79.27 -5.60 15.42
C ALA A 396 80.57 -6.45 15.45
N ARG A 397 81.10 -6.69 16.66
CA ARG A 397 82.31 -7.52 16.89
C ARG A 397 82.02 -8.95 17.34
N ASP A 398 80.75 -9.31 17.50
CA ASP A 398 80.36 -10.60 18.08
C ASP A 398 80.24 -11.70 17.01
N ILE A 399 80.90 -12.83 17.27
CA ILE A 399 80.78 -14.06 16.48
C ILE A 399 79.42 -14.68 16.82
N VAL A 400 78.42 -14.44 15.98
CA VAL A 400 77.12 -15.12 16.09
C VAL A 400 77.29 -16.55 15.57
N ALA A 401 76.99 -17.54 16.41
CA ALA A 401 77.21 -18.95 16.12
C ALA A 401 76.34 -19.52 14.97
N ASP A 402 75.27 -18.82 14.58
CA ASP A 402 74.42 -19.20 13.45
C ASP A 402 74.09 -18.01 12.55
N GLY A 403 74.81 -17.91 11.43
CA GLY A 403 74.61 -16.89 10.40
C GLY A 403 73.24 -16.94 9.72
N ARG A 404 72.51 -18.07 9.81
CA ARG A 404 71.20 -18.23 9.18
C ARG A 404 70.12 -17.38 9.83
N SER A 405 70.24 -17.12 11.13
CA SER A 405 69.30 -16.27 11.87
C SER A 405 69.40 -14.77 11.51
N LEU A 406 70.48 -14.38 10.85
CA LEU A 406 70.79 -12.98 10.52
C LEU A 406 70.34 -12.60 9.10
N ILE A 407 69.92 -13.58 8.32
CA ILE A 407 69.49 -13.41 6.94
C ILE A 407 68.05 -13.89 6.77
N SER A 408 67.32 -13.26 5.87
CA SER A 408 65.98 -13.71 5.49
C SER A 408 65.85 -13.74 3.96
N PRO A 409 65.03 -14.63 3.40
CA PRO A 409 64.73 -14.61 1.98
C PRO A 409 64.08 -13.29 1.58
N LEU A 410 64.50 -12.72 0.45
CA LEU A 410 63.97 -11.45 -0.03
C LEU A 410 62.46 -11.52 -0.33
N HIS A 411 61.99 -12.64 -0.89
CA HIS A 411 60.58 -12.82 -1.27
C HIS A 411 59.62 -12.70 -0.08
N GLU A 412 59.97 -13.23 1.10
CA GLU A 412 59.13 -13.11 2.30
C GLU A 412 58.94 -11.65 2.73
N PHE A 413 59.99 -10.83 2.60
CA PHE A 413 59.93 -9.40 2.88
C PHE A 413 59.07 -8.67 1.83
N LEU A 414 59.24 -9.00 0.55
CA LEU A 414 58.48 -8.41 -0.55
C LEU A 414 56.98 -8.70 -0.39
N ASP A 415 56.60 -9.95 -0.18
CA ASP A 415 55.21 -10.36 -0.03
C ASP A 415 54.58 -9.65 1.18
N THR A 416 55.21 -9.74 2.36
CA THR A 416 54.69 -9.12 3.58
C THR A 416 54.51 -7.61 3.43
N THR A 417 55.44 -6.94 2.75
CA THR A 417 55.42 -5.47 2.63
C THR A 417 54.43 -5.02 1.56
N LEU A 418 54.41 -5.66 0.40
CA LEU A 418 53.57 -5.27 -0.72
C LEU A 418 52.09 -5.59 -0.44
N THR A 419 51.78 -6.79 0.08
CA THR A 419 50.38 -7.15 0.39
C THR A 419 49.89 -6.53 1.69
N GLY A 420 50.76 -6.44 2.70
CA GLY A 420 50.38 -5.99 4.03
C GLY A 420 50.13 -4.49 4.15
N GLN A 421 50.80 -3.67 3.33
CA GLN A 421 50.73 -2.21 3.48
C GLN A 421 49.73 -1.51 2.56
N ASN A 422 49.19 -2.19 1.54
CA ASN A 422 48.25 -1.59 0.59
C ASN A 422 47.16 -2.59 0.15
N PRO A 423 46.13 -2.84 0.98
CA PRO A 423 45.07 -3.82 0.67
C PRO A 423 44.17 -3.43 -0.52
N GLY A 424 44.31 -2.20 -1.05
CA GLY A 424 43.54 -1.70 -2.19
C GLY A 424 44.22 -1.84 -3.56
N LEU A 425 45.46 -2.35 -3.62
CA LEU A 425 46.23 -2.50 -4.86
C LEU A 425 46.35 -3.98 -5.24
N LYS A 426 46.24 -4.28 -6.53
CA LYS A 426 46.52 -5.61 -7.09
C LYS A 426 47.93 -5.57 -7.69
N PHE A 427 48.80 -6.46 -7.23
CA PHE A 427 50.14 -6.63 -7.78
C PHE A 427 50.14 -7.89 -8.65
N SER A 428 50.72 -7.78 -9.84
CA SER A 428 51.01 -8.90 -10.73
C SER A 428 52.48 -8.83 -11.12
N LEU A 429 53.18 -9.96 -11.03
CA LEU A 429 54.51 -10.08 -11.60
C LEU A 429 54.39 -10.02 -13.12
N VAL A 430 55.26 -9.24 -13.76
CA VAL A 430 55.39 -9.27 -15.22
C VAL A 430 56.21 -10.51 -15.55
N GLU A 431 55.66 -11.38 -16.40
CA GLU A 431 56.34 -12.58 -16.90
C GLU A 431 57.44 -12.24 -17.93
#